data_AF-A0A2V8E8I4-F1
#
_entry.id   AF-A0A2V8E8I4-F1
#
_cell.length_a   1.000
_cell.length_b   1.000
_cell.length_c   1.000
_cell.angle_alpha   90.00
_cell.angle_beta   90.00
_cell.angle_gamma   90.00
#
_symmetry.space_group_name_H-M   'P 1'
#
loop_
_entity.id
_entity.type
_entity.pdbx_description
1 polymer ?
#
loop_
_entity_poly.entity_id
_entity_poly.type
_entity_poly.pdbx_seq_one_letter_code
_entity_poly.pdbx_strand_id
1 'polypeptide(L)'
;MPVRSTSDPRLPAHYELTRSQFVFSSLSLASAFLLLGVFGLRIAMRVDLRQWWVPLAVVSGIVVADFASGLIHWGADTWGRDDLPVIGRRLLVPFRVHHINPEDLLRRSFIDANGDPAFLSVSVLLGLFAVPIET
;
A
#
# COMPACT_ATOMS: atom_id res chain seq x y z
N MET A 1 23.81 -3.46 17.57
CA MET A 1 23.21 -2.89 18.79
C MET A 1 21.85 -2.33 18.41
N PRO A 2 20.74 -2.73 19.06
CA PRO A 2 19.45 -2.08 18.78
C PRO A 2 19.50 -0.70 19.44
N VAL A 3 19.47 0.34 18.62
CA VAL A 3 19.25 1.71 19.09
C VAL A 3 17.82 1.75 19.63
N ARG A 4 17.65 1.59 20.95
CA ARG A 4 16.40 1.97 21.62
C ARG A 4 16.33 3.49 21.58
N SER A 5 15.78 4.05 20.51
CA SER A 5 15.29 5.43 20.54
C SER A 5 14.18 5.47 21.59
N THR A 6 14.33 6.33 22.59
CA THR A 6 13.32 6.62 23.60
C THR A 6 12.20 7.41 22.95
N SER A 7 11.25 6.72 22.29
CA SER A 7 9.99 7.36 21.90
C SER A 7 9.33 7.88 23.16
N ASP A 8 8.84 9.13 23.13
CA ASP A 8 8.05 9.68 24.22
C ASP A 8 6.88 8.72 24.51
N PRO A 9 6.81 8.10 25.71
CA PRO A 9 5.78 7.12 26.04
C PRO A 9 4.36 7.72 26.07
N ARG A 10 4.24 9.05 25.93
CA ARG A 10 2.97 9.77 25.81
C ARG A 10 2.42 9.79 24.39
N LEU A 11 3.24 9.48 23.38
CA LEU A 11 2.80 9.46 21.98
C LEU A 11 2.10 8.12 21.65
N PRO A 12 1.03 8.14 20.84
CA PRO A 12 0.37 6.92 20.41
C PRO A 12 1.34 6.07 19.57
N ALA A 13 1.23 4.75 19.69
CA ALA A 13 2.03 3.78 18.95
C ALA A 13 1.14 2.64 18.45
N HIS A 14 1.51 2.00 17.36
CA HIS A 14 0.83 0.80 16.89
C HIS A 14 1.00 -0.36 17.87
N TYR A 15 -0.07 -1.14 17.99
CA TYR A 15 0.00 -2.44 18.62
C TYR A 15 0.66 -3.44 17.68
N GLU A 16 1.34 -4.44 18.25
CA GLU A 16 1.83 -5.56 17.47
C GLU A 16 0.67 -6.28 16.76
N LEU A 17 0.95 -6.76 15.55
CA LEU A 17 -0.02 -7.53 14.77
C LEU A 17 -0.40 -8.80 15.53
N THR A 18 -1.71 -9.06 15.61
CA THR A 18 -2.18 -10.40 15.98
C THR A 18 -1.75 -11.42 14.92
N ARG A 19 -1.72 -12.71 15.27
CA ARG A 19 -1.33 -13.78 14.32
C ARG A 19 -2.16 -13.75 13.03
N SER A 20 -3.47 -13.53 13.13
CA SER A 20 -4.34 -13.45 11.95
C SER A 20 -4.05 -12.21 11.09
N GLN A 21 -3.76 -11.07 11.71
CA GLN A 21 -3.36 -9.87 10.98
C GLN A 21 -2.01 -10.06 10.29
N PHE A 22 -1.03 -10.69 10.95
CA PHE A 22 0.26 -11.01 10.38
C PHE A 22 0.14 -11.92 9.15
N VAL A 23 -0.64 -13.01 9.27
CA VAL A 23 -0.90 -13.92 8.14
C VAL A 23 -1.59 -13.17 6.99
N PHE A 24 -2.63 -12.40 7.28
CA PHE A 24 -3.32 -11.59 6.27
C PHE A 24 -2.39 -10.61 5.56
N SER A 25 -1.57 -9.87 6.31
CA SER A 25 -0.62 -8.89 5.77
C SER A 25 0.44 -9.56 4.90
N SER A 26 0.92 -10.73 5.32
CA SER A 26 1.89 -11.54 4.56
C SER A 26 1.29 -12.05 3.25
N LEU A 27 0.05 -12.57 3.29
CA LEU A 27 -0.65 -13.02 2.09
C LEU A 27 -0.92 -11.87 1.12
N SER A 28 -1.37 -10.72 1.64
CA SER A 28 -1.63 -9.53 0.82
C SER A 28 -0.37 -9.05 0.10
N LEU A 29 0.76 -9.04 0.81
CA LEU A 29 2.06 -8.68 0.25
C LEU A 29 2.54 -9.68 -0.81
N ALA A 30 2.44 -10.98 -0.52
CA ALA A 30 2.79 -12.03 -1.47
C ALA A 30 1.93 -11.96 -2.74
N SER A 31 0.62 -11.72 -2.59
CA SER A 31 -0.30 -11.52 -3.72
C SER A 31 0.05 -10.27 -4.52
N ALA A 32 0.37 -9.14 -3.87
CA ALA A 32 0.78 -7.92 -4.57
C ALA A 32 2.04 -8.15 -5.43
N PHE A 33 3.08 -8.78 -4.86
CA PHE A 33 4.30 -9.10 -5.61
C PHE A 33 4.05 -10.07 -6.76
N LEU A 34 3.23 -11.11 -6.53
CA LEU A 34 2.87 -12.05 -7.58
C LEU A 34 2.15 -11.33 -8.72
N LEU A 35 1.15 -10.50 -8.42
CA LEU A 35 0.40 -9.76 -9.44
C LEU A 35 1.31 -8.78 -10.19
N LEU A 36 2.20 -8.05 -9.51
CA LEU A 36 3.21 -7.19 -10.15
C LEU A 36 4.11 -7.99 -11.09
N GLY A 37 4.58 -9.16 -10.68
CA GLY A 37 5.37 -10.06 -11.53
C GLY A 37 4.60 -10.54 -12.77
N VAL A 38 3.33 -10.93 -12.59
CA VAL A 38 2.46 -11.31 -13.71
C VAL A 38 2.21 -10.12 -14.64
N PHE A 39 2.00 -8.90 -14.13
CA PHE A 39 1.89 -7.70 -14.96
C PHE A 39 3.17 -7.40 -15.73
N GLY A 40 4.33 -7.51 -15.09
CA GLY A 40 5.62 -7.34 -15.76
C GLY A 40 5.78 -8.33 -16.90
N LEU A 41 5.44 -9.60 -16.68
CA LEU A 41 5.44 -10.62 -17.73
C LEU A 41 4.42 -10.31 -18.83
N ARG A 42 3.21 -9.87 -18.45
CA ARG A 42 2.15 -9.51 -19.40
C ARG A 42 2.61 -8.38 -20.33
N ILE A 43 3.22 -7.33 -19.78
CA ILE A 43 3.78 -6.21 -20.55
C ILE A 43 4.90 -6.71 -21.46
N ALA A 44 5.86 -7.46 -20.92
CA ALA A 44 7.00 -7.96 -21.70
C ALA A 44 6.60 -8.86 -22.88
N MET A 45 5.49 -9.60 -22.75
CA MET A 45 5.01 -10.53 -23.77
C MET A 45 4.02 -9.93 -24.76
N ARG A 46 3.40 -8.79 -24.45
CA ARG A 46 2.25 -8.24 -25.20
C ARG A 46 2.43 -6.81 -25.70
N VAL A 47 3.40 -6.08 -25.14
CA VAL A 47 3.65 -4.68 -25.46
C VAL A 47 5.00 -4.56 -26.16
N ASP A 48 5.03 -3.93 -27.34
CA ASP A 48 6.27 -3.50 -27.96
C ASP A 48 6.80 -2.25 -27.22
N LEU A 49 7.85 -2.44 -26.41
CA LEU A 49 8.43 -1.35 -25.61
C LEU A 49 9.15 -0.28 -26.45
N ARG A 50 9.33 -0.49 -27.77
CA ARG A 50 9.95 0.48 -28.68
C ARG A 50 8.98 1.56 -29.15
N GLN A 51 7.70 1.40 -28.85
CA GLN A 51 6.68 2.35 -29.24
C GLN A 51 6.93 3.73 -28.60
N TRP A 52 6.80 4.79 -29.39
CA TRP A 52 7.15 6.15 -28.97
C TRP A 52 6.32 6.66 -27.79
N TRP A 53 5.12 6.11 -27.59
CA TRP A 53 4.21 6.50 -26.51
C TRP A 53 4.52 5.82 -25.18
N VAL A 54 5.40 4.81 -25.14
CA VAL A 54 5.72 4.06 -23.91
C VAL A 54 6.26 4.96 -22.80
N PRO A 55 7.21 5.89 -23.04
CA PRO A 55 7.66 6.81 -22.01
C PRO A 55 6.53 7.70 -21.47
N LEU A 56 5.63 8.16 -22.34
CA LEU A 56 4.48 8.97 -21.94
C LEU A 56 3.50 8.15 -21.09
N ALA A 57 3.27 6.88 -21.44
CA ALA A 57 2.43 5.98 -20.65
C ALA A 57 3.03 5.70 -19.26
N VAL A 58 4.35 5.52 -19.15
CA VAL A 58 5.03 5.34 -17.86
C VAL A 58 4.86 6.58 -16.97
N VAL A 59 5.15 7.77 -17.49
CA VAL A 59 5.00 9.02 -16.74
C VAL A 59 3.55 9.25 -16.34
N SER A 60 2.61 9.04 -17.26
CA SER A 60 1.17 9.19 -16.98
C SER A 60 0.72 8.20 -15.91
N GLY A 61 1.20 6.96 -15.95
CA GLY A 61 0.92 5.96 -14.93
C GLY A 61 1.40 6.38 -13.54
N ILE A 62 2.60 6.96 -13.43
CA ILE A 62 3.12 7.51 -12.16
C ILE A 62 2.24 8.64 -11.66
N VAL A 63 1.89 9.61 -12.52
CA VAL A 63 1.03 10.74 -12.15
C VAL A 63 -0.36 10.28 -11.70
N VAL A 64 -0.95 9.33 -12.42
CA VAL A 64 -2.26 8.75 -12.06
C VAL A 64 -2.17 7.99 -10.73
N ALA A 65 -1.10 7.23 -10.50
CA ALA A 65 -0.89 6.52 -9.24
C ALA A 65 -0.71 7.47 -8.06
N ASP A 66 0.08 8.53 -8.22
CA ASP A 66 0.28 9.58 -7.20
C ASP A 66 -1.06 10.26 -6.86
N PHE A 67 -1.77 10.75 -7.89
CA PHE A 67 -3.07 11.38 -7.69
C PHE A 67 -4.10 10.45 -7.05
N ALA A 68 -4.22 9.21 -7.54
CA ALA A 68 -5.18 8.25 -6.99
C ALA A 68 -4.86 7.86 -5.55
N SER A 69 -3.58 7.64 -5.23
CA SER A 69 -3.15 7.35 -3.87
C SER A 69 -3.37 8.54 -2.93
N GLY A 70 -3.09 9.77 -3.38
CA GLY A 70 -3.40 11.00 -2.66
C GLY A 70 -4.90 11.21 -2.44
N LEU A 71 -5.74 10.90 -3.42
CA LEU A 71 -7.20 10.97 -3.30
C LEU A 71 -7.73 9.97 -2.25
N ILE A 72 -7.21 8.74 -2.26
CA ILE A 72 -7.54 7.72 -1.25
C ILE A 72 -7.08 8.17 0.14
N HIS A 73 -5.85 8.69 0.24
CA HIS A 73 -5.26 9.22 1.48
C HIS A 73 -6.14 10.34 2.06
N TRP A 74 -6.43 11.36 1.25
CA TRP A 74 -7.27 12.49 1.63
C TRP A 74 -8.67 12.04 2.05
N GLY A 75 -9.27 11.08 1.34
CA GLY A 75 -10.58 10.55 1.68
C GLY A 75 -10.59 9.82 3.03
N ALA A 76 -9.55 9.04 3.31
CA ALA A 76 -9.37 8.37 4.60
C ALA A 76 -9.21 9.38 5.76
N ASP A 77 -8.48 10.48 5.55
CA ASP A 77 -8.31 11.51 6.57
C ASP A 77 -9.55 12.36 6.78
N THR A 78 -10.24 12.74 5.70
CA THR A 78 -11.37 13.68 5.77
C THR A 78 -12.64 13.00 6.28
N TRP A 79 -12.91 11.77 5.85
CA TRP A 79 -14.17 11.09 6.12
C TRP A 79 -14.03 9.76 6.86
N GLY A 80 -12.81 9.23 7.02
CA GLY A 80 -12.59 7.99 7.75
C GLY A 80 -13.00 8.14 9.21
N ARG A 81 -13.77 7.17 9.71
CA ARG A 81 -14.07 7.05 11.15
C ARG A 81 -13.37 5.84 11.74
N ASP A 82 -12.80 6.01 12.91
CA ASP A 82 -12.11 4.95 13.67
C ASP A 82 -13.06 3.87 14.21
N ASP A 83 -14.34 4.19 14.36
CA ASP A 83 -15.40 3.28 14.82
C ASP A 83 -16.02 2.41 13.71
N LEU A 84 -15.59 2.55 12.45
CA LEU A 84 -16.06 1.67 11.38
C LEU A 84 -15.65 0.21 11.67
N PRO A 85 -16.57 -0.76 11.55
CA PRO A 85 -16.26 -2.15 11.83
C PRO A 85 -15.18 -2.63 10.86
N VAL A 86 -14.15 -3.28 11.40
CA VAL A 86 -12.97 -3.80 10.68
C VAL A 86 -12.07 -2.70 10.11
N ILE A 87 -12.57 -1.84 9.21
CA ILE A 87 -11.78 -0.82 8.49
C ILE A 87 -11.26 0.28 9.41
N GLY A 88 -12.08 0.78 10.32
CA GLY A 88 -11.72 1.89 11.23
C GLY A 88 -10.52 1.52 12.08
N ARG A 89 -10.66 0.42 12.84
CA ARG A 89 -9.61 -0.03 13.76
C ARG A 89 -8.37 -0.60 13.08
N ARG A 90 -8.50 -1.24 11.91
CA ARG A 90 -7.38 -1.89 11.21
C ARG A 90 -6.62 -0.95 10.27
N LEU A 91 -7.32 -0.13 9.50
CA LEU A 91 -6.70 0.68 8.44
C LEU A 91 -6.58 2.14 8.87
N LEU A 92 -7.67 2.74 9.36
CA LEU A 92 -7.72 4.19 9.60
C LEU A 92 -7.00 4.62 10.87
N VAL A 93 -7.13 3.86 11.96
CA VAL A 93 -6.39 4.16 13.21
C VAL A 93 -4.88 4.05 12.96
N PRO A 94 -4.36 2.97 12.35
CA PRO A 94 -2.93 2.91 12.10
C PRO A 94 -2.43 4.00 11.13
N PHE A 95 -3.27 4.35 10.19
CA PHE A 95 -2.98 5.44 9.27
C PHE A 95 -2.90 6.82 9.95
N ARG A 96 -3.56 7.07 11.08
CA ARG A 96 -3.47 8.38 11.74
C ARG A 96 -2.39 8.49 12.80
N VAL A 97 -2.00 7.38 13.43
CA VAL A 97 -0.96 7.40 14.48
C VAL A 97 0.34 7.98 13.93
N HIS A 98 0.72 7.67 12.70
CA HIS A 98 1.99 8.17 12.14
C HIS A 98 2.00 9.68 11.86
N HIS A 99 0.84 10.36 11.78
CA HIS A 99 0.77 11.82 11.73
C HIS A 99 1.10 12.47 13.09
N ILE A 100 0.84 11.75 14.19
CA ILE A 100 1.12 12.22 15.56
C ILE A 100 2.50 11.73 16.02
N ASN A 101 2.87 10.50 15.67
CA ASN A 101 4.11 9.83 16.02
C ASN A 101 4.77 9.19 14.78
N PRO A 102 5.45 9.99 13.94
CA PRO A 102 6.07 9.49 12.71
C PRO A 102 7.22 8.49 12.97
N GLU A 103 7.87 8.58 14.14
CA GLU A 103 8.92 7.63 14.52
C GLU A 103 8.41 6.20 14.73
N ASP A 104 7.12 6.02 14.99
CA ASP A 104 6.51 4.71 15.17
C ASP A 104 6.66 3.86 13.90
N LEU A 105 6.56 4.48 12.71
CA LEU A 105 6.73 3.79 11.42
C LEU A 105 8.11 3.15 11.28
N LEU A 106 9.16 3.79 11.82
CA LEU A 106 10.54 3.28 11.77
C LEU A 106 10.75 2.04 12.65
N ARG A 107 9.83 1.75 13.57
CA ARG A 107 9.90 0.63 14.52
C ARG A 107 9.08 -0.56 14.06
N ARG A 108 8.20 -0.37 13.08
CA ARG A 108 7.36 -1.44 12.53
C ARG A 108 8.19 -2.39 11.71
N SER A 109 7.82 -3.67 11.77
CA SER A 109 8.35 -4.65 10.83
C SER A 109 7.90 -4.34 9.40
N PHE A 110 8.64 -4.82 8.41
CA PHE A 110 8.30 -4.63 7.01
C PHE A 110 6.87 -5.10 6.66
N ILE A 111 6.46 -6.27 7.17
CA ILE A 111 5.13 -6.85 6.92
C ILE A 111 4.03 -5.98 7.54
N ASP A 112 4.28 -5.44 8.72
CA ASP A 112 3.33 -4.58 9.41
C ASP A 112 3.16 -3.23 8.69
N ALA A 113 4.27 -2.57 8.33
CA ALA A 113 4.23 -1.30 7.62
C ALA A 113 3.60 -1.38 6.22
N ASN A 114 3.73 -2.52 5.52
CA ASN A 114 3.35 -2.64 4.10
C ASN A 114 2.14 -3.55 3.82
N GLY A 115 1.67 -4.34 4.79
CA GLY A 115 0.61 -5.33 4.56
C GLY A 115 -0.73 -4.71 4.16
N ASP A 116 -1.15 -3.65 4.86
CA ASP A 116 -2.42 -2.98 4.58
C ASP A 116 -2.38 -2.16 3.26
N PRO A 117 -1.32 -1.38 2.95
CA PRO A 117 -1.15 -0.82 1.61
C PRO A 117 -1.11 -1.87 0.49
N ALA A 118 -0.46 -3.02 0.73
CA ALA A 118 -0.43 -4.12 -0.24
C ALA A 118 -1.83 -4.69 -0.50
N PHE A 119 -2.66 -4.85 0.53
CA PHE A 119 -4.04 -5.29 0.37
C PHE A 119 -4.84 -4.36 -0.55
N LEU A 120 -4.75 -3.04 -0.34
CA LEU A 120 -5.40 -2.06 -1.22
C LEU A 120 -4.84 -2.12 -2.65
N SER A 121 -3.53 -2.30 -2.78
CA SER A 121 -2.85 -2.41 -4.08
C SER A 121 -3.29 -3.66 -4.85
N VAL A 122 -3.53 -4.79 -4.18
CA VAL A 122 -4.04 -6.02 -4.80
C VAL A 122 -5.36 -5.76 -5.53
N SER A 123 -6.29 -5.01 -4.93
CA SER A 123 -7.57 -4.68 -5.58
C SER A 123 -7.39 -3.87 -6.86
N VAL A 124 -6.48 -2.89 -6.84
CA VAL A 124 -6.15 -2.08 -8.04
C VAL A 124 -5.50 -2.95 -9.12
N LEU A 125 -4.51 -3.76 -8.74
CA LEU A 125 -3.80 -4.65 -9.66
C LEU A 125 -4.77 -5.65 -10.31
N LEU A 126 -5.68 -6.27 -9.56
CA LEU A 126 -6.68 -7.16 -10.14
C LEU A 126 -7.57 -6.45 -11.17
N GLY A 127 -7.98 -5.21 -10.90
CA GLY A 127 -8.76 -4.40 -11.85
C GLY A 127 -8.03 -4.11 -13.15
N LEU A 128 -6.71 -3.88 -13.10
CA LEU A 128 -5.89 -3.60 -14.28
C LEU A 128 -5.77 -4.78 -15.25
N PHE A 129 -6.12 -6.01 -14.84
CA PHE A 129 -6.17 -7.14 -15.77
C PHE A 129 -7.29 -6.99 -16.81
N ALA A 130 -8.33 -6.21 -16.51
CA ALA A 130 -9.41 -5.93 -17.45
C ALA A 130 -8.99 -4.98 -18.59
N VAL A 131 -7.84 -4.30 -18.47
CA VAL A 131 -7.34 -3.38 -19.49
C VAL A 131 -6.64 -4.19 -20.59
N PRO A 132 -7.08 -4.15 -21.86
CA PRO A 132 -6.35 -4.75 -22.99
C PRO A 132 -5.07 -3.96 -23.27
N ILE A 133 -3.98 -4.65 -23.61
CA ILE A 133 -2.64 -4.02 -23.76
C ILE A 133 -1.88 -4.51 -25.00
N GLU A 134 -2.56 -5.19 -25.92
CA GLU A 134 -1.96 -5.74 -27.13
C GLU A 134 -1.54 -4.60 -28.07
N THR A 135 -0.27 -4.59 -28.50
CA THR A 135 0.31 -3.56 -29.38
C THR A 135 1.19 -4.19 -30.45
#